data_AF-A0A7V2RKR5-F1
#
_entry.id   AF-A0A7V2RKR5-F1
#
_cell.length_a   1.000
_cell.length_b   1.000
_cell.length_c   1.000
_cell.angle_alpha   90.00
_cell.angle_beta   90.00
_cell.angle_gamma   90.00
#
_symmetry.space_group_name_H-M   'P 1'
#
loop_
_entity.id
_entity.type
_entity.pdbx_description
1 polymer ?
#
loop_
_entity_poly.entity_id
_entity_poly.type
_entity_poly.pdbx_seq_one_letter_code
_entity_poly.pdbx_strand_id
1 'polypeptide(L)'
;MKKAIYILLASVPLFFACSKKKEAAWSSPRREAMHWFEKQKEYPEGSREEQYYLQKSIDADPTYAAAWMEKSVAHNRRGEFAKGFELLNEAVRLAPLEYLGDRAYVKYTMLHDYEGALEDLVLLDSMTPDFTDAVWGKDIHHAIGIIHMQLGNYKKALASFDRSINGIVASRGEEWVDVKTFFYRGVVKMELNKYASSIRDFDKSIYYFEKFTEAHFYKGKVLLILNQPQSACHHFRKAKKYFEEGYLYKNYYYEAPHQVYMSDIDEALCGCKEVAER
;
A
#
# COMPACT_ATOMS: atom_id res chain seq x y z
N MET A 1 -96.76 -10.51 16.26
CA MET A 1 -95.35 -10.15 16.54
C MET A 1 -94.47 -11.37 16.33
N LYS A 2 -93.62 -11.36 15.30
CA LYS A 2 -92.36 -12.12 15.08
C LYS A 2 -91.99 -11.91 13.62
N LYS A 3 -91.12 -10.93 13.35
CA LYS A 3 -90.55 -10.67 12.02
C LYS A 3 -89.28 -11.52 11.87
N ALA A 4 -89.19 -12.26 10.77
CA ALA A 4 -88.04 -13.07 10.39
C ALA A 4 -86.87 -12.15 9.99
N ILE A 5 -85.67 -12.46 10.49
CA ILE A 5 -84.43 -11.77 10.16
C ILE A 5 -83.77 -12.54 9.00
N TYR A 6 -83.67 -11.90 7.83
CA TYR A 6 -82.87 -12.37 6.71
C TYR A 6 -81.41 -11.94 6.95
N ILE A 7 -80.49 -12.91 6.98
CA ILE A 7 -79.05 -12.66 7.01
C ILE A 7 -78.56 -12.60 5.55
N LEU A 8 -78.19 -11.41 5.09
CA LEU A 8 -77.50 -11.17 3.82
C LEU A 8 -76.02 -11.53 3.98
N LEU A 9 -75.60 -12.61 3.32
CA LEU A 9 -74.20 -12.98 3.10
C LEU A 9 -73.57 -12.01 2.10
N ALA A 10 -72.82 -11.03 2.60
CA ALA A 10 -71.96 -10.18 1.77
C ALA A 10 -70.63 -10.91 1.51
N SER A 11 -70.44 -11.35 0.27
CA SER A 11 -69.17 -11.86 -0.24
C SER A 11 -68.14 -10.72 -0.28
N VAL A 12 -67.15 -10.76 0.60
CA VAL A 12 -65.99 -9.86 0.57
C VAL A 12 -65.02 -10.38 -0.50
N PRO A 13 -64.73 -9.64 -1.58
CA PRO A 13 -63.68 -10.04 -2.50
C PRO A 13 -62.32 -9.94 -1.80
N LEU A 14 -61.63 -11.07 -1.67
CA LEU A 14 -60.20 -11.12 -1.35
C LEU A 14 -59.44 -10.40 -2.48
N PHE A 15 -59.06 -9.15 -2.25
CA PHE A 15 -57.99 -8.54 -3.02
C PHE A 15 -56.67 -9.20 -2.59
N PHE A 16 -56.16 -10.09 -3.46
CA PHE A 16 -54.78 -10.52 -3.45
C PHE A 16 -53.87 -9.30 -3.70
N ALA A 17 -53.44 -8.64 -2.63
CA ALA A 17 -52.32 -7.69 -2.68
C ALA A 17 -51.02 -8.50 -2.79
N CYS A 18 -50.70 -8.97 -3.99
CA CYS A 18 -49.44 -9.63 -4.29
C CYS A 18 -48.33 -8.59 -4.55
N SER A 19 -47.26 -8.70 -3.77
CA SER A 19 -45.88 -8.25 -4.00
C SER A 19 -45.60 -6.81 -4.46
N LYS A 20 -45.54 -5.86 -3.51
CA LYS A 20 -44.67 -4.67 -3.60
C LYS A 20 -44.08 -4.25 -2.25
N LYS A 21 -43.57 -5.21 -1.47
CA LYS A 21 -43.01 -4.94 -0.12
C LYS A 21 -41.51 -5.23 0.05
N LYS A 22 -40.76 -5.43 -1.05
CA LYS A 22 -39.29 -5.55 -0.98
C LYS A 22 -38.51 -4.32 -1.49
N GLU A 23 -39.17 -3.36 -2.15
CA GLU A 23 -38.48 -2.19 -2.74
C GLU A 23 -38.46 -0.95 -1.84
N ALA A 24 -39.16 -0.96 -0.70
CA ALA A 24 -39.26 0.20 0.21
C ALA A 24 -38.18 0.25 1.32
N ALA A 25 -37.09 -0.52 1.21
CA ALA A 25 -36.11 -0.69 2.30
C ALA A 25 -34.92 0.29 2.26
N TRP A 26 -34.69 1.00 1.15
CA TRP A 26 -33.54 1.91 0.98
C TRP A 26 -33.91 3.34 1.34
N SER A 27 -34.00 3.66 2.63
CA SER A 27 -34.47 4.98 3.07
C SER A 27 -33.39 6.10 3.04
N SER A 28 -32.37 6.00 2.17
CA SER A 28 -31.44 7.12 1.84
C SER A 28 -30.55 6.74 0.64
N PRO A 29 -30.23 7.66 -0.30
CA PRO A 29 -29.23 7.45 -1.35
C PRO A 29 -27.91 6.85 -0.83
N ARG A 30 -27.45 7.31 0.34
CA ARG A 30 -26.26 6.77 1.02
C ARG A 30 -26.36 5.28 1.31
N ARG A 31 -27.53 4.82 1.78
CA ARG A 31 -27.73 3.40 2.12
C ARG A 31 -27.77 2.52 0.88
N GLU A 32 -28.34 3.04 -0.21
CA GLU A 32 -28.30 2.35 -1.49
C GLU A 32 -26.87 2.28 -2.04
N ALA A 33 -26.10 3.37 -1.97
CA ALA A 33 -24.70 3.38 -2.37
C ALA A 33 -23.87 2.37 -1.57
N MET A 34 -24.03 2.35 -0.24
CA MET A 34 -23.38 1.37 0.63
C MET A 34 -23.80 -0.07 0.29
N HIS A 35 -25.07 -0.31 -0.05
CA HIS A 35 -25.50 -1.64 -0.47
C HIS A 35 -24.78 -2.12 -1.74
N TRP A 36 -24.72 -1.27 -2.77
CA TRP A 36 -24.00 -1.62 -3.99
C TRP A 36 -22.50 -1.78 -3.76
N PHE A 37 -21.93 -0.98 -2.86
CA PHE A 37 -20.53 -1.10 -2.44
C PHE A 37 -20.25 -2.35 -1.61
N GLU A 38 -21.19 -2.87 -0.82
CA GLU A 38 -21.00 -4.17 -0.19
C GLU A 38 -21.13 -5.30 -1.21
N LYS A 39 -22.04 -5.16 -2.18
CA LYS A 39 -22.25 -6.16 -3.23
C LYS A 39 -21.05 -6.34 -4.16
N GLN A 40 -20.31 -5.27 -4.46
CA GLN A 40 -19.12 -5.38 -5.33
C GLN A 40 -18.09 -6.39 -4.80
N LYS A 41 -17.97 -6.51 -3.47
CA LYS A 41 -16.99 -7.38 -2.78
C LYS A 41 -17.22 -8.87 -3.01
N GLU A 42 -18.38 -9.24 -3.56
CA GLU A 42 -18.68 -10.61 -3.98
C GLU A 42 -17.94 -11.01 -5.27
N TYR A 43 -17.33 -10.05 -5.96
CA TYR A 43 -16.70 -10.23 -7.27
C TYR A 43 -15.19 -9.95 -7.21
N PRO A 44 -14.38 -10.60 -8.07
CA PRO A 44 -12.95 -10.34 -8.11
C PRO A 44 -12.61 -8.89 -8.48
N GLU A 45 -11.52 -8.37 -7.90
CA GLU A 45 -11.05 -7.02 -8.14
C GLU A 45 -10.87 -6.73 -9.64
N GLY A 46 -11.44 -5.63 -10.11
CA GLY A 46 -11.43 -5.20 -11.50
C GLY A 46 -12.37 -5.97 -12.43
N SER A 47 -13.08 -7.01 -11.97
CA SER A 47 -14.05 -7.71 -12.83
C SER A 47 -15.13 -6.76 -13.37
N ARG A 48 -15.79 -7.16 -14.47
CA ARG A 48 -16.85 -6.33 -15.07
C ARG A 48 -17.99 -6.10 -14.07
N GLU A 49 -18.31 -7.13 -13.29
CA GLU A 49 -19.34 -7.13 -12.27
C GLU A 49 -18.99 -6.20 -11.11
N GLU A 50 -17.77 -6.29 -10.58
CA GLU A 50 -17.26 -5.41 -9.53
C GLU A 50 -17.34 -3.94 -9.98
N GLN A 51 -16.78 -3.62 -11.14
CA GLN A 51 -16.78 -2.27 -11.71
C GLN A 51 -18.20 -1.73 -12.00
N TYR A 52 -19.14 -2.62 -12.33
CA TYR A 52 -20.56 -2.30 -12.51
C TYR A 52 -21.23 -1.93 -11.17
N TYR A 53 -21.01 -2.70 -10.11
CA TYR A 53 -21.60 -2.39 -8.79
C TYR A 53 -20.96 -1.16 -8.15
N LEU A 54 -19.67 -0.93 -8.37
CA LEU A 54 -19.03 0.33 -8.00
C LEU A 54 -19.64 1.52 -8.74
N GLN A 55 -19.96 1.39 -10.03
CA GLN A 55 -20.69 2.44 -10.75
C GLN A 55 -22.08 2.67 -10.15
N LYS A 56 -22.83 1.61 -9.86
CA LYS A 56 -24.15 1.74 -9.21
C LYS A 56 -24.07 2.43 -7.85
N SER A 57 -23.01 2.17 -7.09
CA SER A 57 -22.76 2.83 -5.82
C SER A 57 -22.57 4.34 -6.01
N ILE A 58 -21.74 4.73 -6.97
CA ILE A 58 -21.50 6.14 -7.35
C ILE A 58 -22.78 6.80 -7.86
N ASP A 59 -23.55 6.13 -8.73
CA ASP A 59 -24.79 6.67 -9.29
C ASP A 59 -25.85 6.89 -8.19
N ALA A 60 -25.89 5.99 -7.19
CA ALA A 60 -26.80 6.11 -6.05
C ALA A 60 -26.40 7.25 -5.10
N ASP A 61 -25.11 7.41 -4.80
CA ASP A 61 -24.62 8.56 -4.04
C ASP A 61 -23.22 8.99 -4.54
N PRO A 62 -23.13 10.05 -5.37
CA PRO A 62 -21.86 10.55 -5.88
C PRO A 62 -20.93 11.10 -4.79
N THR A 63 -21.44 11.32 -3.57
CA THR A 63 -20.63 11.78 -2.43
C THR A 63 -20.13 10.62 -1.57
N TYR A 64 -20.28 9.36 -2.01
CA TYR A 64 -19.70 8.19 -1.36
C TYR A 64 -18.29 7.91 -1.85
N ALA A 65 -17.33 8.61 -1.24
CA ALA A 65 -15.92 8.60 -1.58
C ALA A 65 -15.29 7.18 -1.69
N ALA A 66 -15.70 6.24 -0.83
CA ALA A 66 -15.20 4.86 -0.88
C ALA A 66 -15.43 4.17 -2.22
N ALA A 67 -16.57 4.42 -2.88
CA ALA A 67 -16.85 3.83 -4.19
C ALA A 67 -15.95 4.39 -5.29
N TRP A 68 -15.61 5.68 -5.22
CA TRP A 68 -14.66 6.32 -6.13
C TRP A 68 -13.24 5.78 -5.94
N MET A 69 -12.79 5.67 -4.69
CA MET A 69 -11.48 5.11 -4.35
C MET A 69 -11.38 3.68 -4.86
N GLU A 70 -12.32 2.81 -4.49
CA GLU A 70 -12.26 1.39 -4.84
C GLU A 70 -12.30 1.19 -6.36
N LYS A 71 -13.12 1.99 -7.06
CA LYS A 71 -13.18 1.97 -8.52
C LYS A 71 -11.85 2.39 -9.16
N SER A 72 -11.11 3.31 -8.54
CA SER A 72 -9.81 3.75 -9.04
C SER A 72 -8.75 2.64 -9.03
N VAL A 73 -8.84 1.68 -8.10
CA VAL A 73 -7.81 0.65 -7.85
C VAL A 73 -7.53 -0.18 -9.09
N ALA A 74 -8.58 -0.72 -9.72
CA ALA A 74 -8.43 -1.56 -10.91
C ALA A 74 -7.85 -0.78 -12.10
N HIS A 75 -8.21 0.49 -12.25
CA HIS A 75 -7.68 1.35 -13.31
C HIS A 75 -6.18 1.63 -13.10
N ASN A 76 -5.79 2.00 -11.88
CA ASN A 76 -4.38 2.25 -11.54
C ASN A 76 -3.52 0.99 -11.72
N ARG A 77 -3.99 -0.17 -11.28
CA ARG A 77 -3.26 -1.45 -11.43
C ARG A 77 -3.10 -1.92 -12.87
N ARG A 78 -3.97 -1.48 -13.78
CA ARG A 78 -3.87 -1.77 -15.23
C ARG A 78 -2.98 -0.79 -15.99
N GLY A 79 -2.47 0.25 -15.33
CA GLY A 79 -1.76 1.34 -15.98
C GLY A 79 -2.68 2.35 -16.67
N GLU A 80 -3.99 2.29 -16.46
CA GLU A 80 -4.97 3.27 -16.95
C GLU A 80 -4.98 4.52 -16.04
N PHE A 81 -3.79 5.08 -15.79
CA PHE A 81 -3.56 6.07 -14.74
C PHE A 81 -4.38 7.35 -14.92
N ALA A 82 -4.61 7.82 -16.16
CA ALA A 82 -5.42 9.01 -16.39
C ALA A 82 -6.84 8.86 -15.79
N LYS A 83 -7.48 7.72 -16.05
CA LYS A 83 -8.81 7.41 -15.51
C LYS A 83 -8.76 7.06 -14.02
N GLY A 84 -7.76 6.29 -13.61
CA GLY A 84 -7.57 5.95 -12.20
C GLY A 84 -7.40 7.19 -11.32
N PHE A 85 -6.62 8.18 -11.75
CA PHE A 85 -6.43 9.42 -11.02
C PHE A 85 -7.62 10.37 -11.09
N GLU A 86 -8.41 10.38 -12.17
CA GLU A 86 -9.68 11.11 -12.18
C GLU A 86 -10.58 10.64 -11.03
N LEU A 87 -10.76 9.32 -10.90
CA LEU A 87 -11.56 8.69 -9.84
C LEU A 87 -10.96 8.91 -8.45
N LEU A 88 -9.64 8.74 -8.32
CA LEU A 88 -8.95 8.88 -7.03
C LEU A 88 -8.91 10.34 -6.56
N ASN A 89 -8.79 11.30 -7.47
CA ASN A 89 -8.89 12.72 -7.15
C ASN A 89 -10.28 13.08 -6.61
N GLU A 90 -11.33 12.49 -7.17
CA GLU A 90 -12.69 12.68 -6.67
C GLU A 90 -12.87 12.07 -5.27
N ALA A 91 -12.32 10.88 -5.02
CA ALA A 91 -12.30 10.28 -3.69
C ALA A 91 -11.62 11.21 -2.65
N VAL A 92 -10.43 11.74 -2.98
CA VAL A 92 -9.70 12.69 -2.13
C VAL A 92 -10.47 14.00 -1.94
N ARG A 93 -11.13 14.51 -2.99
CA ARG A 93 -11.95 15.74 -2.90
C ARG A 93 -13.11 15.56 -1.90
N LEU A 94 -13.71 14.38 -1.87
CA LEU A 94 -14.84 14.06 -1.01
C LEU A 94 -14.43 13.70 0.43
N ALA A 95 -13.31 12.99 0.60
CA ALA A 95 -12.82 12.53 1.90
C ALA A 95 -11.28 12.57 1.95
N PRO A 96 -10.67 13.76 2.10
CA PRO A 96 -9.22 13.91 2.01
C PRO A 96 -8.48 13.17 3.12
N LEU A 97 -8.97 13.24 4.36
CA LEU A 97 -8.36 12.56 5.50
C LEU A 97 -8.22 11.04 5.28
N GLU A 98 -9.16 10.44 4.55
CA GLU A 98 -9.17 8.99 4.33
C GLU A 98 -8.30 8.58 3.13
N TYR A 99 -8.31 9.35 2.04
CA TYR A 99 -7.72 8.92 0.77
C TYR A 99 -6.47 9.67 0.32
N LEU A 100 -5.99 10.69 1.05
CA LEU A 100 -4.71 11.34 0.75
C LEU A 100 -3.55 10.34 0.78
N GLY A 101 -3.55 9.42 1.75
CA GLY A 101 -2.54 8.36 1.85
C GLY A 101 -2.57 7.42 0.65
N ASP A 102 -3.75 7.01 0.20
CA ASP A 102 -3.91 6.16 -0.99
C ASP A 102 -3.43 6.84 -2.26
N ARG A 103 -3.78 8.12 -2.45
CA ARG A 103 -3.30 8.88 -3.61
C ARG A 103 -1.79 9.09 -3.58
N ALA A 104 -1.22 9.42 -2.42
CA ALA A 104 0.21 9.50 -2.26
C ALA A 104 0.90 8.18 -2.62
N TYR A 105 0.35 7.06 -2.15
CA TYR A 105 0.88 5.73 -2.45
C TYR A 105 0.97 5.46 -3.95
N VAL A 106 -0.11 5.70 -4.69
CA VAL A 106 -0.10 5.51 -6.15
C VAL A 106 0.89 6.48 -6.82
N LYS A 107 0.94 7.75 -6.38
CA LYS A 107 1.86 8.75 -6.93
C LYS A 107 3.33 8.33 -6.79
N TYR A 108 3.78 7.94 -5.60
CA TYR A 108 5.21 7.62 -5.40
C TYR A 108 5.60 6.22 -5.89
N THR A 109 4.68 5.26 -5.95
CA THR A 109 5.00 3.88 -6.37
C THR A 109 4.82 3.64 -7.86
N MET A 110 3.76 4.18 -8.47
CA MET A 110 3.41 3.87 -9.86
C MET A 110 3.69 5.01 -10.84
N LEU A 111 3.53 6.26 -10.40
CA LEU A 111 3.78 7.44 -11.26
C LEU A 111 5.16 8.06 -11.09
N HIS A 112 5.84 7.75 -9.98
CA HIS A 112 7.05 8.44 -9.55
C HIS A 112 6.87 9.96 -9.42
N ASP A 113 5.64 10.42 -9.13
CA ASP A 113 5.32 11.80 -8.76
C ASP A 113 5.64 11.99 -7.27
N TYR A 114 6.93 12.10 -6.97
CA TYR A 114 7.44 12.17 -5.61
C TYR A 114 7.06 13.47 -4.91
N GLU A 115 7.10 14.59 -5.63
CA GLU A 115 6.68 15.91 -5.15
C GLU A 115 5.19 15.91 -4.80
N GLY A 116 4.33 15.48 -5.72
CA GLY A 116 2.90 15.42 -5.48
C GLY A 116 2.50 14.41 -4.40
N ALA A 117 3.27 13.32 -4.23
CA ALA A 117 3.06 12.38 -3.12
C ALA A 117 3.45 13.01 -1.79
N LEU A 118 4.54 13.78 -1.74
CA LEU A 118 4.97 14.48 -0.53
C LEU A 118 3.94 15.54 -0.11
N GLU A 119 3.38 16.28 -1.05
CA GLU A 119 2.29 17.23 -0.79
C GLU A 119 1.09 16.56 -0.10
N ASP A 120 0.66 15.40 -0.61
CA ASP A 120 -0.46 14.65 -0.04
C ASP A 120 -0.15 14.15 1.37
N LEU A 121 1.05 13.60 1.60
CA LEU A 121 1.43 13.08 2.93
C LEU A 121 1.68 14.18 3.95
N VAL A 122 2.25 15.32 3.55
CA VAL A 122 2.43 16.47 4.45
C VAL A 122 1.08 17.06 4.83
N LEU A 123 0.15 17.16 3.88
CA LEU A 123 -1.21 17.59 4.18
C LEU A 123 -1.89 16.60 5.14
N LEU A 124 -1.77 15.29 4.90
CA LEU A 124 -2.33 14.27 5.78
C LEU A 124 -1.78 14.37 7.21
N ASP A 125 -0.44 14.36 7.38
CA ASP A 125 0.24 14.49 8.70
C ASP A 125 -0.18 15.78 9.44
N SER A 126 -0.48 16.86 8.70
CA SER A 126 -0.94 18.12 9.29
C SER A 126 -2.38 18.08 9.81
N MET A 127 -3.22 17.19 9.27
CA MET A 127 -4.61 17.01 9.68
C MET A 127 -4.73 16.11 10.93
N THR A 128 -3.66 15.37 11.26
CA THR A 128 -3.59 14.34 12.32
C THR A 128 -2.35 14.53 13.22
N PRO A 129 -2.09 15.73 13.78
CA PRO A 129 -0.82 16.06 14.41
C PRO A 129 -0.42 15.16 15.61
N ASP A 130 -1.40 14.54 16.28
CA ASP A 130 -1.20 13.66 17.44
C ASP A 130 -1.37 12.17 17.10
N PHE A 131 -1.47 11.83 15.81
CA PHE A 131 -1.69 10.47 15.34
C PHE A 131 -0.74 10.14 14.19
N THR A 132 -0.06 9.00 14.28
CA THR A 132 0.81 8.55 13.20
C THR A 132 0.01 7.72 12.20
N ASP A 133 -0.26 8.30 11.04
CA ASP A 133 -1.01 7.63 9.98
C ASP A 133 -0.27 6.42 9.39
N ALA A 134 -1.08 5.48 8.87
CA ALA A 134 -0.60 4.31 8.17
C ALA A 134 -1.02 4.37 6.69
N VAL A 135 -0.06 4.59 5.80
CA VAL A 135 -0.24 4.55 4.35
C VAL A 135 -0.03 3.12 3.88
N TRP A 136 -1.09 2.45 3.41
CA TRP A 136 -1.02 1.04 2.98
C TRP A 136 -0.41 0.10 4.05
N GLY A 137 -0.74 0.35 5.31
CA GLY A 137 -0.24 -0.43 6.46
C GLY A 137 1.23 -0.16 6.81
N LYS A 138 1.82 0.91 6.30
CA LYS A 138 3.15 1.40 6.67
C LYS A 138 3.05 2.77 7.31
N ASP A 139 3.85 3.00 8.33
CA ASP A 139 4.02 4.29 8.97
C ASP A 139 4.27 5.41 7.93
N ILE A 140 3.55 6.53 8.04
CA ILE A 140 3.63 7.63 7.08
C ILE A 140 5.06 8.15 6.88
N HIS A 141 5.91 8.15 7.91
CA HIS A 141 7.28 8.61 7.81
C HIS A 141 8.19 7.59 7.09
N HIS A 142 7.83 6.31 7.04
CA HIS A 142 8.46 5.35 6.15
C HIS A 142 8.25 5.75 4.68
N ALA A 143 7.00 6.06 4.29
CA ALA A 143 6.68 6.50 2.94
C ALA A 143 7.38 7.82 2.57
N ILE A 144 7.34 8.83 3.46
CA ILE A 144 8.07 10.10 3.28
C ILE A 144 9.58 9.85 3.16
N GLY A 145 10.14 8.90 3.92
CA GLY A 145 11.54 8.50 3.85
C GLY A 145 11.92 7.95 2.47
N ILE A 146 11.09 7.07 1.90
CA ILE A 146 11.26 6.55 0.55
C ILE A 146 11.21 7.67 -0.49
N ILE A 147 10.20 8.55 -0.40
CA ILE A 147 10.02 9.68 -1.33
C ILE A 147 11.24 10.58 -1.31
N HIS A 148 11.73 10.99 -0.13
CA HIS A 148 12.94 11.79 -0.03
C HIS A 148 14.18 11.06 -0.53
N MET A 149 14.28 9.75 -0.33
CA MET A 149 15.39 8.95 -0.87
C MET A 149 15.38 8.98 -2.40
N GLN A 150 14.22 8.80 -3.03
CA GLN A 150 14.10 8.85 -4.50
C GLN A 150 14.36 10.25 -5.07
N LEU A 151 14.04 11.30 -4.33
CA LEU A 151 14.41 12.69 -4.66
C LEU A 151 15.89 13.02 -4.40
N GLY A 152 16.72 12.07 -3.95
CA GLY A 152 18.13 12.32 -3.58
C GLY A 152 18.30 13.15 -2.30
N ASN A 153 17.20 13.44 -1.58
CA ASN A 153 17.17 14.22 -0.34
C ASN A 153 17.56 13.35 0.87
N TYR A 154 18.72 12.69 0.82
CA TYR A 154 19.13 11.66 1.77
C TYR A 154 19.14 12.09 3.24
N LYS A 155 19.43 13.36 3.55
CA LYS A 155 19.35 13.88 4.92
C LYS A 155 17.92 13.91 5.46
N LYS A 156 16.96 14.32 4.61
CA LYS A 156 15.53 14.32 4.97
C LYS A 156 15.00 12.89 5.06
N ALA A 157 15.38 12.04 4.11
CA ALA A 157 15.03 10.62 4.14
C ALA A 157 15.48 9.93 5.43
N LEU A 158 16.73 10.19 5.87
CA LEU A 158 17.25 9.66 7.12
C LEU A 158 16.41 10.11 8.33
N ALA A 159 16.06 11.39 8.41
CA ALA A 159 15.24 11.92 9.49
C ALA A 159 13.84 11.27 9.52
N SER A 160 13.22 11.06 8.36
CA SER A 160 11.91 10.40 8.25
C SER A 160 11.98 8.93 8.68
N PHE A 161 12.99 8.18 8.25
CA PHE A 161 13.19 6.81 8.71
C PHE A 161 13.48 6.72 10.21
N ASP A 162 14.28 7.64 10.76
CA ASP A 162 14.53 7.70 12.20
C ASP A 162 13.24 8.00 12.98
N ARG A 163 12.39 8.93 12.51
CA ARG A 163 11.08 9.22 13.13
C ARG A 163 10.18 7.98 13.11
N SER A 164 10.09 7.30 11.97
CA SER A 164 9.31 6.06 11.80
C SER A 164 9.75 4.96 12.79
N ILE A 165 11.05 4.66 12.82
CA ILE A 165 11.62 3.61 13.67
C ILE A 165 11.43 3.97 15.15
N ASN A 166 11.75 5.20 15.55
CA ASN A 166 11.66 5.60 16.96
C ASN A 166 10.20 5.59 17.46
N GLY A 167 9.24 6.02 16.64
CA GLY A 167 7.81 6.00 16.99
C GLY A 167 7.29 4.57 17.20
N ILE A 168 7.64 3.65 16.31
CA ILE A 168 7.25 2.24 16.44
C ILE A 168 7.92 1.58 17.63
N VAL A 169 9.23 1.80 17.83
CA VAL A 169 9.98 1.26 18.98
C VAL A 169 9.39 1.74 20.30
N ALA A 170 9.07 3.04 20.40
CA ALA A 170 8.51 3.61 21.62
C ALA A 170 7.08 3.13 21.92
N SER A 171 6.29 2.80 20.89
CA SER A 171 4.89 2.40 21.05
C SER A 171 4.67 0.89 21.16
N ARG A 172 5.48 0.08 20.47
CA ARG A 172 5.24 -1.36 20.33
C ARG A 172 6.48 -2.23 20.48
N GLY A 173 7.68 -1.70 20.20
CA GLY A 173 8.94 -2.46 20.23
C GLY A 173 9.63 -2.50 18.86
N GLU A 174 10.92 -2.83 18.85
CA GLU A 174 11.73 -2.84 17.63
C GLU A 174 11.32 -3.95 16.65
N GLU A 175 10.81 -5.06 17.17
CA GLU A 175 10.31 -6.19 16.39
C GLU A 175 9.07 -5.86 15.53
N TRP A 176 8.40 -4.76 15.83
CA TRP A 176 7.27 -4.25 15.05
C TRP A 176 7.69 -3.35 13.88
N VAL A 177 8.97 -2.99 13.81
CA VAL A 177 9.51 -2.21 12.70
C VAL A 177 9.62 -3.10 11.47
N ASP A 178 9.04 -2.69 10.34
CA ASP A 178 9.19 -3.42 9.08
C ASP A 178 10.69 -3.52 8.72
N VAL A 179 11.14 -4.74 8.39
CA VAL A 179 12.53 -5.01 7.99
C VAL A 179 13.01 -4.12 6.84
N LYS A 180 12.09 -3.70 5.96
CA LYS A 180 12.34 -2.75 4.85
C LYS A 180 12.67 -1.36 5.35
N THR A 181 12.13 -0.91 6.48
CA THR A 181 12.48 0.40 7.08
C THR A 181 13.95 0.43 7.49
N PHE A 182 14.45 -0.64 8.11
CA PHE A 182 15.89 -0.76 8.39
C PHE A 182 16.70 -0.80 7.10
N PHE A 183 16.30 -1.62 6.13
CA PHE A 183 16.98 -1.70 4.84
C PHE A 183 17.11 -0.34 4.16
N TYR A 184 16.00 0.40 3.98
CA TYR A 184 16.04 1.71 3.32
C TYR A 184 16.84 2.75 4.11
N ARG A 185 16.76 2.75 5.45
CA ARG A 185 17.64 3.61 6.26
C ARG A 185 19.11 3.24 6.07
N GLY A 186 19.41 1.95 5.95
CA GLY A 186 20.74 1.43 5.62
C GLY A 186 21.24 1.94 4.27
N VAL A 187 20.41 1.88 3.23
CA VAL A 187 20.69 2.44 1.90
C VAL A 187 20.96 3.94 1.98
N VAL A 188 20.07 4.71 2.61
CA VAL A 188 20.26 6.16 2.80
C VAL A 188 21.57 6.47 3.54
N LYS A 189 21.92 5.67 4.55
CA LYS A 189 23.20 5.83 5.26
C LYS A 189 24.40 5.48 4.38
N MET A 190 24.29 4.51 3.50
CA MET A 190 25.33 4.20 2.50
C MET A 190 25.56 5.39 1.57
N GLU A 191 24.49 5.98 1.02
CA GLU A 191 24.54 7.17 0.16
C GLU A 191 25.13 8.40 0.88
N LEU A 192 24.95 8.47 2.20
CA LEU A 192 25.57 9.49 3.04
C LEU A 192 27.01 9.15 3.50
N ASN A 193 27.64 8.11 2.94
CA ASN A 193 28.96 7.59 3.32
C ASN A 193 29.07 7.12 4.79
N LYS A 194 27.94 6.84 5.46
CA LYS A 194 27.88 6.36 6.85
C LYS A 194 27.94 4.83 6.91
N TYR A 195 28.97 4.25 6.29
CA TYR A 195 29.10 2.81 6.01
C TYR A 195 28.94 1.89 7.23
N ALA A 196 29.64 2.17 8.34
CA ALA A 196 29.52 1.35 9.55
C ALA A 196 28.10 1.36 10.14
N SER A 197 27.40 2.48 10.05
CA SER A 197 26.02 2.62 10.51
C SER A 197 25.01 2.00 9.54
N SER A 198 25.31 2.01 8.24
CA SER A 198 24.54 1.33 7.20
C SER A 198 24.57 -0.19 7.39
N ILE A 199 25.76 -0.77 7.66
CA ILE A 199 25.90 -2.19 7.99
C ILE A 199 25.02 -2.60 9.18
N ARG A 200 24.98 -1.80 10.25
CA ARG A 200 24.12 -2.10 11.42
C ARG A 200 22.64 -2.16 11.06
N ASP A 201 22.18 -1.33 10.14
CA ASP A 201 20.79 -1.36 9.68
C ASP A 201 20.51 -2.59 8.80
N PHE A 202 21.44 -2.95 7.91
CA PHE A 202 21.32 -4.20 7.17
C PHE A 202 21.35 -5.43 8.10
N ASP A 203 22.17 -5.40 9.14
CA ASP A 203 22.21 -6.45 10.16
C ASP A 203 20.90 -6.58 10.91
N LYS A 204 20.24 -5.48 11.27
CA LYS A 204 18.89 -5.52 11.86
C LYS A 204 17.87 -6.11 10.90
N SER A 205 17.92 -5.69 9.64
CA SER A 205 17.04 -6.19 8.60
C SER A 205 17.18 -7.71 8.41
N ILE A 206 18.42 -8.21 8.36
CA ILE A 206 18.77 -9.65 8.28
C ILE A 206 18.42 -10.39 9.58
N TYR A 207 18.57 -9.76 10.75
CA TYR A 207 18.22 -10.40 12.02
C TYR A 207 16.73 -10.72 12.10
N TYR A 208 15.87 -9.77 11.73
CA TYR A 208 14.42 -9.97 11.74
C TYR A 208 13.91 -10.79 10.54
N PHE A 209 14.62 -10.75 9.42
CA PHE A 209 14.32 -11.60 8.26
C PHE A 209 15.62 -12.05 7.56
N GLU A 210 16.11 -13.24 7.93
CA GLU A 210 17.40 -13.77 7.45
C GLU A 210 17.48 -13.84 5.93
N LYS A 211 16.37 -14.16 5.27
CA LYS A 211 16.32 -14.40 3.83
C LYS A 211 16.09 -13.12 3.01
N PHE A 212 16.35 -11.95 3.58
CA PHE A 212 16.17 -10.69 2.88
C PHE A 212 17.31 -10.45 1.87
N THR A 213 17.06 -10.80 0.61
CA THR A 213 18.03 -10.75 -0.49
C THR A 213 18.68 -9.38 -0.63
N GLU A 214 17.88 -8.31 -0.63
CA GLU A 214 18.35 -6.94 -0.82
C GLU A 214 19.27 -6.50 0.33
N ALA A 215 18.92 -6.81 1.58
CA ALA A 215 19.77 -6.48 2.73
C ALA A 215 21.13 -7.22 2.66
N HIS A 216 21.14 -8.48 2.22
CA HIS A 216 22.39 -9.20 1.97
C HIS A 216 23.22 -8.57 0.85
N PHE A 217 22.60 -8.24 -0.28
CA PHE A 217 23.28 -7.64 -1.42
C PHE A 217 23.88 -6.27 -1.07
N TYR A 218 23.09 -5.36 -0.51
CA TYR A 218 23.56 -4.01 -0.16
C TYR A 218 24.60 -4.03 0.97
N LYS A 219 24.49 -4.94 1.95
CA LYS A 219 25.57 -5.15 2.92
C LYS A 219 26.87 -5.57 2.24
N GLY A 220 26.80 -6.47 1.25
CA GLY A 220 27.95 -6.86 0.43
C GLY A 220 28.60 -5.67 -0.27
N LYS A 221 27.81 -4.78 -0.88
CA LYS A 221 28.30 -3.54 -1.52
C LYS A 221 29.06 -2.66 -0.52
N VAL A 222 28.50 -2.43 0.67
CA VAL A 222 29.18 -1.62 1.69
C VAL A 222 30.48 -2.28 2.19
N LEU A 223 30.49 -3.60 2.33
CA LEU A 223 31.69 -4.35 2.74
C LEU A 223 32.81 -4.25 1.71
N LEU A 224 32.50 -4.21 0.41
CA LEU A 224 33.50 -3.94 -0.63
C LEU A 224 34.11 -2.54 -0.47
N ILE A 225 33.27 -1.52 -0.22
CA ILE A 225 33.74 -0.14 0.00
C ILE A 225 34.67 -0.07 1.22
N LEU A 226 34.40 -0.87 2.25
CA LEU A 226 35.24 -0.99 3.45
C LEU A 226 36.45 -1.91 3.27
N ASN A 227 36.76 -2.34 2.04
CA ASN A 227 37.87 -3.23 1.73
C ASN A 227 37.81 -4.57 2.49
N GLN A 228 36.62 -5.15 2.62
CA GLN A 228 36.37 -6.47 3.23
C GLN A 228 35.79 -7.45 2.20
N PRO A 229 36.57 -7.82 1.17
CA PRO A 229 36.03 -8.53 0.02
C PRO A 229 35.57 -9.96 0.34
N GLN A 230 36.24 -10.68 1.25
CA GLN A 230 35.82 -12.04 1.63
C GLN A 230 34.42 -12.01 2.28
N SER A 231 34.19 -11.05 3.18
CA SER A 231 32.88 -10.85 3.83
C SER A 231 31.82 -10.40 2.81
N ALA A 232 32.17 -9.51 1.88
CA ALA A 232 31.25 -9.10 0.82
C ALA A 232 30.80 -10.29 -0.04
N CYS A 233 31.74 -11.12 -0.47
CA CYS A 233 31.46 -12.31 -1.27
C CYS A 233 30.60 -13.34 -0.54
N HIS A 234 30.78 -13.49 0.78
CA HIS A 234 29.87 -14.30 1.59
C HIS A 234 28.43 -13.78 1.51
N HIS A 235 28.24 -12.46 1.63
CA HIS A 235 26.93 -11.84 1.56
C HIS A 235 26.31 -11.89 0.15
N PHE A 236 27.09 -11.73 -0.92
CA PHE A 236 26.59 -11.89 -2.30
C PHE A 236 26.17 -13.32 -2.60
N ARG A 237 26.90 -14.35 -2.10
CA ARG A 237 26.48 -15.75 -2.25
C ARG A 237 25.17 -16.03 -1.51
N LYS A 238 24.99 -15.45 -0.32
CA LYS A 238 23.70 -15.51 0.39
C LYS A 238 22.58 -14.83 -0.40
N ALA A 239 22.83 -13.64 -0.94
CA ALA A 239 21.85 -12.94 -1.79
C ALA A 239 21.45 -13.79 -2.99
N LYS A 240 22.42 -14.42 -3.70
CA LYS A 240 22.14 -15.33 -4.81
C LYS A 240 21.24 -16.50 -4.39
N LYS A 241 21.63 -17.19 -3.31
CA LYS A 241 20.86 -18.31 -2.77
C LYS A 241 19.40 -17.90 -2.46
N TYR A 242 19.19 -16.80 -1.74
CA TYR A 242 17.85 -16.38 -1.35
C TYR A 242 17.03 -15.83 -2.53
N PHE A 243 17.67 -15.22 -3.52
CA PHE A 243 17.05 -14.86 -4.78
C PHE A 243 16.52 -16.11 -5.50
N GLU A 244 17.36 -17.15 -5.64
CA GLU A 244 16.99 -18.41 -6.30
C GLU A 244 15.88 -19.17 -5.54
N GLU A 245 15.84 -19.04 -4.21
CA GLU A 245 14.74 -19.54 -3.37
C GLU A 245 13.46 -18.68 -3.46
N GLY A 246 13.47 -17.55 -4.18
CA GLY A 246 12.32 -16.68 -4.41
C GLY A 246 12.06 -15.61 -3.35
N TYR A 247 13.00 -15.38 -2.42
CA TYR A 247 12.89 -14.35 -1.38
C TYR A 247 13.33 -12.97 -1.89
N LEU A 248 12.59 -12.43 -2.85
CA LEU A 248 12.79 -11.09 -3.39
C LEU A 248 11.77 -10.11 -2.80
N TYR A 249 12.20 -8.88 -2.56
CA TYR A 249 11.26 -7.79 -2.39
C TYR A 249 10.68 -7.38 -3.76
N LYS A 250 9.65 -8.12 -4.18
CA LYS A 250 8.92 -7.92 -5.43
C LYS A 250 7.53 -7.37 -5.16
N ASN A 251 7.10 -6.39 -5.95
CA ASN A 251 5.69 -6.04 -6.11
C ASN A 251 5.24 -6.42 -7.54
N TYR A 252 3.99 -6.84 -7.70
CA TYR A 252 3.44 -7.23 -9.01
C TYR A 252 3.15 -6.04 -9.91
N TYR A 253 2.94 -4.84 -9.34
CA TYR A 253 2.44 -3.67 -10.05
C TYR A 253 3.51 -2.60 -10.30
N TYR A 254 4.58 -2.58 -9.52
CA TYR A 254 5.64 -1.60 -9.65
C TYR A 254 6.98 -2.16 -9.21
N GLU A 255 8.05 -1.54 -9.68
CA GLU A 255 9.41 -1.84 -9.22
C GLU A 255 9.68 -1.13 -7.90
N ALA A 256 10.12 -1.87 -6.90
CA ALA A 256 10.46 -1.26 -5.63
C ALA A 256 11.80 -0.50 -5.74
N PRO A 257 11.96 0.65 -5.06
CA PRO A 257 13.23 1.32 -4.97
C PRO A 257 14.34 0.37 -4.50
N HIS A 258 15.48 0.37 -5.19
CA HIS A 258 16.63 -0.48 -4.86
C HIS A 258 16.35 -1.99 -4.94
N GLN A 259 15.36 -2.41 -5.73
CA GLN A 259 15.14 -3.81 -6.07
C GLN A 259 16.41 -4.41 -6.69
N VAL A 260 16.73 -5.64 -6.31
CA VAL A 260 17.91 -6.36 -6.79
C VAL A 260 17.52 -7.33 -7.90
N TYR A 261 18.31 -7.39 -8.96
CA TYR A 261 18.17 -8.33 -10.05
C TYR A 261 19.29 -9.38 -10.01
N MET A 262 19.06 -10.55 -10.60
CA MET A 262 20.09 -11.59 -10.68
C MET A 262 21.35 -11.09 -11.40
N SER A 263 21.20 -10.20 -12.40
CA SER A 263 22.33 -9.55 -13.08
C SER A 263 23.24 -8.78 -12.11
N ASP A 264 22.66 -8.05 -11.16
CA ASP A 264 23.42 -7.26 -10.18
C ASP A 264 24.22 -8.20 -9.25
N ILE A 265 23.60 -9.31 -8.86
CA ILE A 265 24.22 -10.33 -8.01
C ILE A 265 25.35 -11.05 -8.75
N ASP A 266 25.13 -11.45 -10.01
CA ASP A 266 26.13 -12.13 -10.82
C ASP A 266 27.33 -11.23 -11.13
N GLU A 267 27.11 -9.94 -11.41
CA GLU A 267 28.17 -8.94 -11.54
C GLU A 267 29.01 -8.84 -10.25
N ALA A 268 28.35 -8.69 -9.11
CA ALA A 268 29.03 -8.62 -7.81
C ALA A 268 29.83 -9.90 -7.49
N LEU A 269 29.33 -11.06 -7.89
CA LEU A 269 30.02 -12.34 -7.72
C LEU A 269 31.17 -12.57 -8.71
N CYS A 270 31.18 -11.88 -9.85
CA CYS A 270 32.31 -11.93 -10.78
C CYS A 270 33.58 -11.40 -10.10
N GLY A 271 33.48 -10.25 -9.42
CA GLY A 271 34.58 -9.68 -8.63
C GLY A 271 35.04 -10.58 -7.48
N CYS A 272 34.20 -11.50 -7.01
CA CYS A 272 34.57 -12.45 -5.96
C CYS A 272 35.48 -13.58 -6.42
N LYS A 273 35.50 -13.91 -7.71
CA LYS A 273 36.41 -14.93 -8.25
C LYS A 273 37.86 -14.43 -8.20
N GLU A 274 38.07 -13.16 -8.53
CA GLU A 274 39.38 -12.51 -8.51
C GLU A 274 39.99 -12.41 -7.10
N VAL A 275 39.13 -12.34 -6.07
CA VAL A 275 39.56 -12.29 -4.66
C VAL A 275 40.01 -13.66 -4.16
N ALA A 276 39.47 -14.76 -4.69
CA ALA A 276 39.84 -16.12 -4.28
C ALA A 276 41.21 -16.56 -4.85
N GLU A 277 41.71 -15.86 -5.86
CA GLU A 277 42.99 -16.16 -6.54
C GLU A 277 44.18 -15.34 -6.00
N ARG A 278 43.96 -14.47 -4.99
CA ARG A 278 44.99 -13.67 -4.31
C ARG A 278 45.16 -14.10 -2.86
#